data_AF-A0A2S2Q742-F1
#
_entry.id   AF-A0A2S2Q742-F1
#
_cell.length_a   1.000
_cell.length_b   1.000
_cell.length_c   1.000
_cell.angle_alpha   90.00
_cell.angle_beta   90.00
_cell.angle_gamma   90.00
#
_symmetry.space_group_name_H-M   'P 1'
#
loop_
_entity.id
_entity.type
_entity.pdbx_description
1 polymer ?
#
loop_
_entity_poly.entity_id
_entity_poly.type
_entity_poly.pdbx_seq_one_letter_code
_entity_poly.pdbx_strand_id
1 'polypeptide(L)'
;MAINVYSTNVTSDNLSRHDMLAWVNDTLSANFTKIEELCSGAAYCQFMDMLFPGSVQMKRVKFRTNLEHEYIQNFKILQGAFKKMTVDKIVPIDRLVKGRFQDNFEFLQWFKKFFDTNYQMNEYDPVGARSGEGMGSTILAARGGPVKKPSAAVPPRNATIANRLFRPASNSNMSNRVPSTRPAPHASQRDRGDHKIDELTR
;
A
#
# COMPACT_ATOMS: atom_id res chain seq x y z
N MET A 1 10.34 -4.13 30.26
CA MET A 1 10.32 -2.74 29.72
C MET A 1 11.23 -2.69 28.51
N ALA A 2 10.97 -1.80 27.55
CA ALA A 2 11.83 -1.64 26.38
C ALA A 2 13.04 -0.74 26.69
N ILE A 3 14.14 -0.96 25.98
CA ILE A 3 15.31 -0.10 25.95
C ILE A 3 15.03 1.01 24.92
N ASN A 4 15.05 2.26 25.36
CA ASN A 4 14.83 3.42 24.51
C ASN A 4 16.08 3.75 23.67
N VAL A 5 15.85 4.20 22.44
CA VAL A 5 16.92 4.67 21.54
C VAL A 5 16.64 6.09 21.09
N TYR A 6 17.69 6.92 21.04
CA TYR A 6 17.63 8.30 20.63
C TYR A 6 18.46 8.52 19.37
N SER A 7 18.03 9.44 18.51
CA SER A 7 18.82 9.83 17.34
C SER A 7 20.05 10.61 17.79
N THR A 8 21.17 9.92 18.01
CA THR A 8 22.48 10.55 18.18
C THR A 8 23.21 10.56 16.84
N ASN A 9 23.97 11.63 16.54
CA ASN A 9 24.79 11.75 15.31
C ASN A 9 25.93 10.70 15.19
N VAL A 10 25.93 9.67 16.04
CA VAL A 10 26.87 8.55 15.96
C VAL A 10 26.46 7.68 14.77
N THR A 11 27.38 7.53 13.83
CA THR A 11 27.24 6.85 12.55
C THR A 11 27.07 5.34 12.71
N SER A 12 25.93 4.88 13.22
CA SER A 12 25.47 3.52 12.92
C SER A 12 25.08 3.51 11.45
N ASP A 13 25.58 2.55 10.67
CA ASP A 13 25.33 2.43 9.23
C ASP A 13 23.82 2.55 8.93
N ASN A 14 23.42 3.67 8.34
CA ASN A 14 22.03 3.87 7.95
C ASN A 14 21.75 2.97 6.75
N LEU A 15 20.92 1.95 6.95
CA LEU A 15 20.46 1.05 5.89
C LEU A 15 19.87 1.85 4.72
N SER A 16 20.15 1.38 3.50
CA SER A 16 19.53 1.95 2.31
C SER A 16 18.02 1.65 2.31
N ARG A 17 17.25 2.37 1.48
CA ARG A 17 15.81 2.09 1.33
C ARG A 17 15.53 0.64 0.96
N HIS A 18 16.32 0.06 0.05
CA HIS A 18 16.10 -1.30 -0.42
C HIS A 18 16.36 -2.31 0.70
N ASP A 19 17.47 -2.14 1.43
CA ASP A 19 17.80 -3.04 2.54
C ASP A 19 16.79 -2.92 3.68
N MET A 20 16.28 -1.71 3.94
CA MET A 20 15.25 -1.50 4.95
C MET A 20 13.93 -2.19 4.57
N LEU A 21 13.53 -2.10 3.30
CA LEU A 21 12.33 -2.76 2.80
C LEU A 21 12.48 -4.29 2.81
N ALA A 22 13.64 -4.79 2.38
CA ALA A 22 13.98 -6.22 2.42
C ALA A 22 13.92 -6.74 3.87
N TRP A 23 14.53 -6.03 4.82
CA TRP A 23 14.46 -6.38 6.24
C TRP A 23 13.01 -6.52 6.74
N VAL A 24 12.13 -5.57 6.43
CA VAL A 24 10.73 -5.65 6.86
C VAL A 24 10.02 -6.86 6.24
N ASN A 25 10.22 -7.08 4.94
CA ASN A 25 9.59 -8.18 4.21
C ASN A 25 10.07 -9.54 4.72
N ASP A 26 11.37 -9.70 4.92
CA ASP A 26 11.96 -10.95 5.40
C ASP A 26 11.54 -11.26 6.85
N THR A 27 11.55 -10.24 7.71
CA THR A 27 11.23 -10.40 9.14
C THR A 27 9.75 -10.71 9.36
N LEU A 28 8.85 -10.07 8.59
CA LEU A 28 7.41 -10.23 8.77
C LEU A 28 6.77 -11.16 7.75
N SER A 29 7.53 -11.78 6.83
CA SER A 29 6.95 -12.50 5.69
C SER A 29 5.87 -11.64 4.99
N ALA A 30 6.26 -10.43 4.61
CA ALA A 30 5.40 -9.42 3.98
C ALA A 30 5.90 -9.09 2.56
N ASN A 31 5.07 -8.40 1.78
CA ASN A 31 5.36 -8.06 0.38
C ASN A 31 5.21 -6.55 0.13
N PHE A 32 5.87 -5.73 0.92
CA PHE A 32 5.93 -4.29 0.69
C PHE A 32 6.79 -3.98 -0.53
N THR A 33 6.34 -3.05 -1.37
CA THR A 33 7.10 -2.56 -2.54
C THR A 33 7.64 -1.15 -2.34
N LYS A 34 7.04 -0.40 -1.40
CA LYS A 34 7.35 0.98 -1.08
C LYS A 34 7.32 1.20 0.42
N ILE A 35 8.18 2.08 0.92
CA ILE A 35 8.27 2.40 2.36
C ILE A 35 7.00 3.10 2.83
N GLU A 36 6.37 3.86 1.95
CA GLU A 36 5.11 4.56 2.14
C GLU A 36 3.97 3.62 2.56
N GLU A 37 4.01 2.34 2.18
CA GLU A 37 2.98 1.35 2.55
C GLU A 37 2.98 1.02 4.06
N LEU A 38 4.06 1.34 4.77
CA LEU A 38 4.14 1.24 6.23
C LEU A 38 3.28 2.30 6.93
N CYS A 39 2.72 3.26 6.20
CA CYS A 39 1.72 4.19 6.70
C CYS A 39 0.47 3.51 7.25
N SER A 40 0.25 2.23 6.93
CA SER A 40 -0.84 1.45 7.50
C SER A 40 -0.70 1.20 9.00
N GLY A 41 0.52 1.31 9.56
CA GLY A 41 0.80 1.05 10.97
C GLY A 41 0.78 -0.43 11.38
N ALA A 42 0.33 -1.33 10.51
CA ALA A 42 0.14 -2.74 10.82
C ALA A 42 1.48 -3.47 11.05
N ALA A 43 2.50 -3.18 10.24
CA ALA A 43 3.84 -3.75 10.37
C ALA A 43 4.46 -3.41 11.74
N TYR A 44 4.36 -2.16 12.17
CA TYR A 44 4.88 -1.72 13.47
C TYR A 44 4.16 -2.38 14.64
N CYS A 45 2.85 -2.59 14.53
CA CYS A 45 2.11 -3.36 15.53
C CYS A 45 2.64 -4.79 15.61
N GLN A 46 2.89 -5.44 14.47
CA GLN A 46 3.42 -6.79 14.47
C GLN A 46 4.86 -6.89 15.01
N PHE A 47 5.72 -5.93 14.68
CA PHE A 47 7.06 -5.87 15.27
C PHE A 47 7.01 -5.71 16.80
N MET A 48 6.09 -4.90 17.32
CA MET A 48 5.93 -4.76 18.77
C MET A 48 5.44 -6.04 19.44
N ASP A 49 4.58 -6.81 18.77
CA ASP A 49 4.15 -8.13 19.23
C ASP A 49 5.32 -9.13 19.23
N MET A 50 6.18 -9.10 18.21
CA MET A 50 7.40 -9.90 18.13
C MET A 50 8.43 -9.54 19.22
N LEU A 51 8.68 -8.25 19.45
CA LEU A 51 9.62 -7.80 20.48
C LEU A 51 9.08 -8.06 21.89
N PHE A 52 7.79 -7.80 22.10
CA PHE A 52 7.15 -7.83 23.41
C PHE A 52 5.77 -8.48 23.31
N PRO A 53 5.70 -9.82 23.35
CA PRO A 53 4.44 -10.57 23.26
C PRO A 53 3.40 -10.07 24.27
N GLY A 54 2.17 -9.87 23.82
CA GLY A 54 1.07 -9.36 24.66
C GLY A 54 1.04 -7.83 24.87
N SER A 55 2.04 -7.09 24.36
CA SER A 55 2.00 -5.62 24.37
C SER A 55 0.92 -5.07 23.43
N VAL A 56 0.67 -5.76 22.31
CA VAL A 56 -0.23 -5.34 21.22
C VAL A 56 -1.54 -6.14 21.23
N GLN A 57 -2.66 -5.47 20.96
CA GLN A 57 -3.96 -6.13 20.76
C GLN A 57 -4.08 -6.61 19.31
N MET A 58 -3.34 -7.67 18.94
CA MET A 58 -3.21 -8.14 17.54
C MET A 58 -4.54 -8.35 16.82
N LYS A 59 -5.57 -8.86 17.53
CA LYS A 59 -6.93 -9.05 16.98
C LYS A 59 -7.62 -7.77 16.49
N ARG A 60 -7.17 -6.60 16.94
CA ARG A 60 -7.73 -5.29 16.55
C ARG A 60 -6.96 -4.62 15.43
N VAL A 61 -5.78 -5.13 15.10
CA VAL A 61 -4.94 -4.58 14.03
C VAL A 61 -5.57 -4.91 12.69
N LYS A 62 -5.65 -3.92 11.80
CA LYS A 62 -6.14 -4.05 10.44
C LYS A 62 -4.95 -4.27 9.51
N PHE A 63 -4.64 -5.52 9.18
CA PHE A 63 -3.50 -5.84 8.30
C PHE A 63 -3.79 -5.58 6.82
N ARG A 64 -5.08 -5.64 6.43
CA ARG A 64 -5.55 -5.47 5.05
C ARG A 64 -6.53 -4.32 4.94
N THR A 65 -6.00 -3.12 4.73
CA THR A 65 -6.82 -1.92 4.56
C THR A 65 -6.15 -0.88 3.69
N ASN A 66 -6.96 -0.02 3.07
CA ASN A 66 -6.53 1.17 2.33
C ASN A 66 -7.20 2.45 2.86
N LEU A 67 -7.80 2.39 4.04
CA LEU A 67 -8.59 3.49 4.61
C LEU A 67 -7.75 4.21 5.67
N GLU A 68 -7.54 5.53 5.49
CA GLU A 68 -6.71 6.34 6.38
C GLU A 68 -7.17 6.28 7.84
N HIS A 69 -8.49 6.25 8.09
CA HIS A 69 -9.02 6.16 9.45
C HIS A 69 -8.69 4.81 10.12
N GLU A 70 -8.50 3.73 9.37
CA GLU A 70 -8.05 2.44 9.91
C GLU A 70 -6.54 2.45 10.17
N TYR A 71 -5.75 3.19 9.38
CA TYR A 71 -4.33 3.42 9.67
C TYR A 71 -4.14 4.15 11.01
N ILE A 72 -4.97 5.17 11.25
CA ILE A 72 -4.99 5.89 12.53
C ILE A 72 -5.30 4.93 13.69
N GLN A 73 -6.26 4.01 13.52
CA GLN A 73 -6.57 3.00 14.54
C GLN A 73 -5.37 2.09 14.83
N ASN A 74 -4.67 1.61 13.80
CA ASN A 74 -3.46 0.81 13.96
C ASN A 74 -2.37 1.59 14.72
N PHE A 75 -2.11 2.85 14.36
CA PHE A 75 -1.12 3.65 15.10
C PHE A 75 -1.54 3.97 16.53
N LYS A 76 -2.83 4.05 16.85
CA LYS A 76 -3.31 4.16 18.23
C LYS A 76 -3.06 2.89 19.03
N ILE A 77 -3.18 1.72 18.41
CA ILE A 77 -2.78 0.44 19.01
C ILE A 77 -1.27 0.44 19.28
N LEU A 78 -0.46 0.92 18.32
CA LEU A 78 0.99 1.07 18.48
C LEU A 78 1.35 2.00 19.65
N GLN A 79 0.72 3.18 19.74
CA GLN A 79 0.91 4.10 20.89
C GLN A 79 0.58 3.42 22.22
N GLY A 80 -0.48 2.61 22.26
CA GLY A 80 -0.83 1.81 23.43
C GLY A 80 0.28 0.83 23.83
N ALA A 81 0.89 0.16 22.85
CA ALA A 81 2.02 -0.75 23.08
C ALA A 81 3.27 0.01 23.57
N PHE A 82 3.59 1.15 22.96
CA PHE A 82 4.69 2.01 23.39
C PHE A 82 4.52 2.46 24.84
N LYS A 83 3.31 2.89 25.22
CA LYS A 83 3.00 3.29 26.60
C LYS A 83 3.18 2.13 27.58
N LYS A 84 2.70 0.92 27.25
CA LYS A 84 2.88 -0.28 28.10
C LYS A 84 4.35 -0.64 28.30
N MET A 85 5.15 -0.49 27.24
CA MET A 85 6.56 -0.85 27.24
C MET A 85 7.50 0.30 27.61
N THR A 86 6.93 1.44 28.04
CA THR A 86 7.65 2.67 28.44
C THR A 86 8.62 3.17 27.36
N VAL A 87 8.14 3.20 26.11
CA VAL A 87 8.86 3.75 24.97
C VAL A 87 8.58 5.25 24.87
N ASP A 88 9.62 6.07 24.95
CA ASP A 88 9.50 7.54 25.02
C ASP A 88 9.25 8.20 23.65
N LYS A 89 9.48 7.44 22.56
CA LYS A 89 9.33 7.96 21.19
C LYS A 89 7.88 8.32 20.92
N ILE A 90 7.66 9.58 20.56
CA ILE A 90 6.39 10.06 20.04
C ILE A 90 6.20 9.55 18.61
N VAL A 91 5.06 8.92 18.35
CA VAL A 91 4.64 8.47 17.01
C VAL A 91 3.96 9.64 16.29
N PRO A 92 4.51 10.19 15.19
CA PRO A 92 3.93 11.31 14.45
C PRO A 92 2.79 10.85 13.52
N ILE A 93 1.68 10.37 14.09
CA ILE A 93 0.58 9.71 13.37
C ILE A 93 0.11 10.54 12.17
N ASP A 94 -0.19 11.83 12.36
CA ASP A 94 -0.76 12.70 11.32
C ASP A 94 0.12 12.83 10.09
N ARG A 95 1.44 12.61 10.23
CA ARG A 95 2.40 12.64 9.12
C ARG A 95 2.55 11.27 8.48
N LEU A 96 2.62 10.22 9.29
CA LEU A 96 2.81 8.85 8.81
C LEU A 96 1.63 8.36 7.97
N VAL A 97 0.40 8.56 8.45
CA VAL A 97 -0.82 8.06 7.78
C VAL A 97 -1.06 8.68 6.40
N LYS A 98 -0.40 9.82 6.11
CA LYS A 98 -0.44 10.46 4.79
C LYS A 98 0.41 9.76 3.74
N GLY A 99 1.14 8.70 4.12
CA GLY A 99 1.97 7.92 3.18
C GLY A 99 3.13 8.71 2.60
N ARG A 100 3.62 9.76 3.29
CA ARG A 100 4.77 10.53 2.82
C ARG A 100 6.05 9.75 3.02
N PHE A 101 6.86 9.65 1.98
CA PHE A 101 8.11 8.89 2.00
C PHE A 101 9.05 9.33 3.13
N GLN A 102 9.33 10.63 3.26
CA GLN A 102 10.31 11.16 4.21
C GLN A 102 9.92 10.84 5.66
N ASP A 103 8.69 11.15 6.06
CA ASP A 103 8.20 10.90 7.43
C ASP A 103 8.20 9.40 7.76
N ASN A 104 7.76 8.56 6.81
CA ASN A 104 7.73 7.11 7.01
C ASN A 104 9.14 6.51 7.08
N PHE A 105 10.07 7.00 6.26
CA PHE A 105 11.43 6.50 6.25
C PHE A 105 12.20 6.91 7.51
N GLU A 106 12.05 8.16 7.97
CA GLU A 106 12.66 8.62 9.22
C GLU A 106 12.16 7.79 10.42
N PHE A 107 10.85 7.54 10.49
CA PHE A 107 10.29 6.72 11.57
C PHE A 107 10.79 5.28 11.50
N LEU A 108 10.85 4.70 10.30
CA LEU A 108 11.36 3.34 10.07
C LEU A 108 12.83 3.19 10.48
N GLN A 109 13.68 4.16 10.16
CA GLN A 109 15.09 4.16 10.57
C GLN A 109 15.24 4.14 12.09
N TRP A 110 14.49 4.99 12.78
CA TRP A 110 14.46 4.96 14.24
C TRP A 110 13.93 3.60 14.76
N PHE A 111 12.86 3.09 14.15
CA PHE A 111 12.23 1.85 14.56
C PHE A 111 13.17 0.65 14.38
N LYS A 112 13.98 0.61 13.32
CA LYS A 112 15.01 -0.42 13.11
C LYS A 112 16.04 -0.43 14.23
N LYS A 113 16.57 0.75 14.60
CA LYS A 113 17.51 0.86 15.73
C LYS A 113 16.87 0.40 17.04
N PHE A 114 15.61 0.78 17.25
CA PHE A 114 14.83 0.34 18.41
C PHE A 114 14.66 -1.18 18.42
N PHE A 115 14.33 -1.78 17.28
CA PHE A 115 14.17 -3.21 17.10
C PHE A 115 15.47 -3.94 17.41
N ASP A 116 16.59 -3.55 16.79
CA ASP A 116 17.89 -4.22 16.96
C ASP A 116 18.37 -4.19 18.42
N THR A 117 18.08 -3.11 19.14
CA THR A 117 18.46 -2.96 20.55
C THR A 117 17.63 -3.87 21.48
N ASN A 118 16.40 -4.19 21.09
CA ASN A 118 15.45 -4.93 21.93
C ASN A 118 15.21 -6.37 21.50
N TYR A 119 15.64 -6.76 20.30
CA TYR A 119 15.39 -8.09 19.76
C TYR A 119 16.28 -9.15 20.43
N GLN A 120 15.64 -10.16 21.02
CA GLN A 120 16.31 -11.22 21.81
C GLN A 120 16.47 -12.54 21.03
N MET A 121 16.33 -12.52 19.70
CA MET A 121 16.40 -13.72 18.84
C MET A 121 15.38 -14.81 19.24
N ASN A 122 14.14 -14.40 19.45
CA ASN A 122 13.05 -15.33 19.74
C ASN A 122 12.44 -15.87 18.44
N GLU A 123 12.03 -17.13 18.46
CA GLU A 123 11.25 -17.69 17.35
C GLU A 123 9.88 -17.01 17.30
N TYR A 124 9.52 -16.52 16.12
CA TYR A 124 8.25 -15.83 15.88
C TYR A 124 7.69 -16.27 14.52
N ASP A 125 6.44 -16.75 14.51
CA ASP A 125 5.71 -17.02 13.27
C ASP A 125 4.85 -15.80 12.89
N PRO A 126 5.31 -14.95 11.96
CA PRO A 126 4.57 -13.76 11.58
C PRO A 126 3.30 -14.06 10.79
N VAL A 127 3.22 -15.21 10.11
CA VAL A 127 2.03 -15.57 9.33
C VAL A 127 0.94 -16.07 10.26
N GLY A 128 1.29 -16.94 11.22
CA GLY A 128 0.39 -17.41 12.26
C GLY A 128 -0.15 -16.29 13.14
N ALA A 129 0.70 -15.33 13.54
CA ALA A 129 0.28 -14.17 14.35
C ALA A 129 -0.77 -13.29 13.65
N ARG A 130 -0.78 -13.28 12.31
CA ARG A 130 -1.79 -12.60 11.49
C ARG A 130 -2.98 -13.47 11.11
N SER A 131 -3.07 -14.70 11.62
CA SER A 131 -4.09 -15.66 11.21
C SER A 131 -4.10 -15.90 9.68
N GLY A 132 -2.94 -15.83 9.03
CA GLY A 132 -2.78 -16.00 7.58
C GLY A 132 -3.10 -14.76 6.74
N GLU A 133 -3.42 -13.60 7.33
CA GLU A 133 -3.60 -12.37 6.57
C GLU A 133 -2.25 -11.89 5.98
N GLY A 134 -2.27 -11.50 4.70
CA GLY A 134 -1.08 -10.93 4.04
C GLY A 134 -0.93 -9.43 4.34
N MET A 135 0.31 -8.93 4.31
CA MET A 135 0.65 -7.53 4.51
C MET A 135 1.54 -7.01 3.36
N GLY A 136 1.36 -5.74 3.00
CA GLY A 136 2.05 -5.10 1.87
C GLY A 136 1.32 -5.19 0.54
N SER A 137 1.82 -4.40 -0.41
CA SER A 137 1.33 -4.04 -1.75
C SER A 137 -0.10 -4.49 -2.03
N THR A 138 -1.03 -3.73 -1.45
CA THR A 138 -2.44 -3.58 -1.78
C THR A 138 -3.04 -4.64 -2.72
N ILE A 139 -3.68 -5.65 -2.13
CA ILE A 139 -4.81 -6.46 -2.65
C ILE A 139 -4.81 -6.73 -4.17
N LEU A 140 -3.76 -7.33 -4.73
CA LEU A 140 -3.86 -7.97 -6.06
C LEU A 140 -3.59 -9.48 -6.05
N ALA A 141 -3.11 -10.06 -4.95
CA ALA A 141 -2.77 -11.48 -4.88
C ALA A 141 -3.76 -12.36 -4.11
N ALA A 142 -4.90 -11.83 -3.64
CA ALA A 142 -5.88 -12.60 -2.87
C ALA A 142 -7.33 -12.41 -3.34
N ARG A 143 -7.55 -12.54 -4.65
CA ARG A 143 -8.76 -13.21 -5.13
C ARG A 143 -8.31 -14.61 -5.52
N GLY A 144 -8.65 -15.60 -4.69
CA GLY A 144 -8.30 -16.99 -4.91
C GLY A 144 -8.72 -17.47 -6.30
N GLY A 145 -7.75 -17.77 -7.14
CA GLY A 145 -7.91 -18.73 -8.23
C GLY A 145 -7.60 -20.13 -7.68
N PRO A 146 -8.35 -21.18 -8.08
CA PRO A 146 -8.17 -22.51 -7.53
C PRO A 146 -6.78 -23.05 -7.88
N VAL A 147 -6.10 -23.60 -6.87
CA VAL A 147 -4.82 -24.29 -6.97
C VAL A 147 -4.97 -25.45 -7.97
N LYS A 148 -4.45 -25.30 -9.18
CA LYS A 148 -4.28 -26.43 -10.11
C LYS A 148 -3.01 -27.17 -9.72
N LYS A 149 -3.18 -28.42 -9.27
CA LYS A 149 -2.13 -29.41 -9.04
C LYS A 149 -1.28 -29.62 -10.31
N PRO A 150 0.03 -29.93 -10.21
CA PRO A 150 0.84 -30.23 -11.38
C PRO A 150 0.49 -31.63 -11.90
N SER A 151 0.14 -31.72 -13.18
CA SER A 151 -0.01 -33.01 -13.87
C SER A 151 1.20 -33.26 -14.77
N ALA A 152 1.66 -34.50 -14.73
CA ALA A 152 2.91 -35.02 -15.28
C ALA A 152 3.03 -34.97 -16.83
N ALA A 153 4.28 -35.16 -17.28
CA ALA A 153 4.80 -35.20 -18.66
C ALA A 153 4.10 -36.25 -19.57
N VAL A 154 4.16 -36.32 -20.92
CA VAL A 154 5.21 -36.31 -22.00
C VAL A 154 4.41 -36.38 -23.37
N PRO A 155 4.91 -36.55 -24.63
CA PRO A 155 5.93 -35.91 -25.53
C PRO A 155 5.35 -35.22 -26.81
N PRO A 156 6.16 -34.69 -27.77
CA PRO A 156 5.71 -33.94 -28.94
C PRO A 156 5.55 -34.79 -30.23
N ARG A 157 4.82 -34.28 -31.24
CA ARG A 157 4.71 -34.90 -32.58
C ARG A 157 5.03 -33.89 -33.70
N ASN A 158 5.91 -34.32 -34.60
CA ASN A 158 6.52 -33.58 -35.70
C ASN A 158 5.63 -33.42 -36.96
N ALA A 159 5.91 -32.31 -37.68
CA ALA A 159 5.98 -32.09 -39.14
C ALA A 159 4.73 -32.23 -40.04
N THR A 160 4.44 -31.19 -40.86
CA THR A 160 4.71 -31.19 -42.33
C THR A 160 4.52 -29.81 -42.99
N ILE A 161 5.25 -29.61 -44.10
CA ILE A 161 5.45 -28.42 -44.94
C ILE A 161 4.47 -28.42 -46.14
N ALA A 162 3.97 -27.25 -46.61
CA ALA A 162 3.70 -27.01 -48.04
C ALA A 162 3.48 -25.52 -48.40
N ASN A 163 4.24 -25.06 -49.41
CA ASN A 163 4.19 -23.78 -50.12
C ASN A 163 2.87 -23.52 -50.87
N ARG A 164 2.56 -22.23 -51.14
CA ARG A 164 2.39 -21.67 -52.51
C ARG A 164 2.23 -20.14 -52.54
N LEU A 165 3.08 -19.51 -53.35
CA LEU A 165 2.94 -18.16 -53.93
C LEU A 165 1.86 -18.14 -55.02
N PHE A 166 1.18 -17.00 -55.26
CA PHE A 166 0.87 -16.35 -56.57
C PHE A 166 -0.19 -15.22 -56.41
N ARG A 167 0.09 -14.05 -57.00
CA ARG A 167 -0.74 -12.83 -57.25
C ARG A 167 -1.67 -13.06 -58.50
N PRO A 168 -2.50 -12.13 -59.07
CA PRO A 168 -2.70 -10.67 -58.85
C PRO A 168 -4.14 -10.05 -58.95
N ALA A 169 -4.22 -8.76 -58.54
CA ALA A 169 -4.97 -7.56 -58.99
C ALA A 169 -6.43 -7.58 -59.55
N SER A 170 -7.27 -6.65 -59.05
CA SER A 170 -8.08 -5.61 -59.78
C SER A 170 -9.01 -4.87 -58.78
N ASN A 171 -8.80 -3.60 -58.43
CA ASN A 171 -9.17 -2.33 -59.10
C ASN A 171 -10.62 -1.84 -58.85
N SER A 172 -10.75 -0.67 -58.18
CA SER A 172 -11.58 0.51 -58.55
C SER A 172 -12.38 1.20 -57.43
N ASN A 173 -12.20 2.53 -57.41
CA ASN A 173 -13.12 3.63 -57.07
C ASN A 173 -13.40 4.05 -55.61
N MET A 174 -12.58 5.03 -55.18
CA MET A 174 -13.01 6.22 -54.40
C MET A 174 -13.81 7.19 -55.29
N SER A 175 -14.92 7.75 -54.78
CA SER A 175 -15.07 9.22 -54.63
C SER A 175 -16.41 9.65 -53.99
N ASN A 176 -16.29 10.53 -53.00
CA ASN A 176 -17.16 11.67 -52.64
C ASN A 176 -18.66 11.48 -52.33
N ARG A 177 -19.04 11.74 -51.06
CA ARG A 177 -19.79 12.96 -50.66
C ARG A 177 -20.00 13.06 -49.14
N VAL A 178 -19.87 14.27 -48.61
CA VAL A 178 -20.23 14.80 -47.27
C VAL A 178 -21.03 16.10 -47.55
N PRO A 179 -21.78 16.79 -46.64
CA PRO A 179 -22.35 16.49 -45.29
C PRO A 179 -23.88 16.73 -45.22
N SER A 180 -24.52 16.45 -44.07
CA SER A 180 -25.65 17.27 -43.61
C SER A 180 -25.84 17.24 -42.09
N THR A 181 -25.46 18.35 -41.45
CA THR A 181 -25.86 18.75 -40.09
C THR A 181 -27.16 19.53 -40.18
N ARG A 182 -28.15 19.18 -39.35
CA ARG A 182 -29.40 19.92 -39.17
C ARG A 182 -29.60 20.27 -37.69
N PRO A 183 -29.65 21.56 -37.32
CA PRO A 183 -30.25 22.00 -36.07
C PRO A 183 -31.67 22.56 -36.32
N ALA A 184 -32.52 22.50 -35.29
CA ALA A 184 -33.82 23.15 -35.26
C ALA A 184 -34.06 23.82 -33.87
N PRO A 185 -34.91 24.87 -33.79
CA PRO A 185 -34.66 26.03 -32.90
C PRO A 185 -35.84 26.41 -31.95
N HIS A 186 -35.68 27.59 -31.31
CA HIS A 186 -36.62 28.47 -30.56
C HIS A 186 -36.85 28.17 -29.05
N ALA A 187 -36.36 28.95 -28.08
CA ALA A 187 -36.60 30.37 -27.66
C ALA A 187 -38.00 30.59 -27.05
N SER A 188 -38.20 31.14 -25.85
CA SER A 188 -37.93 32.52 -25.35
C SER A 188 -38.04 32.58 -23.80
N GLN A 189 -37.11 33.16 -23.03
CA GLN A 189 -36.85 34.59 -22.67
C GLN A 189 -37.70 35.19 -21.51
N ARG A 190 -36.96 35.72 -20.51
CA ARG A 190 -37.24 36.83 -19.54
C ARG A 190 -38.16 36.46 -18.36
N ASP A 191 -37.89 36.86 -17.11
CA ASP A 191 -37.63 38.22 -16.66
C ASP A 191 -36.94 38.30 -15.27
N ARG A 192 -36.44 39.51 -15.02
CA ARG A 192 -35.75 40.18 -13.89
C ARG A 192 -36.06 39.81 -12.43
N GLY A 193 -35.07 40.10 -11.57
CA GLY A 193 -35.26 40.34 -10.14
C GLY A 193 -33.95 40.55 -9.38
N ASP A 194 -33.39 41.76 -9.49
CA ASP A 194 -32.23 42.27 -8.75
C ASP A 194 -32.74 43.00 -7.50
N HIS A 195 -32.21 42.72 -6.31
CA HIS A 195 -32.25 43.65 -5.18
C HIS A 195 -31.06 43.42 -4.23
N LYS A 196 -30.33 44.51 -4.03
CA LYS A 196 -29.17 44.73 -3.19
C LYS A 196 -29.61 45.45 -1.90
N ILE A 197 -28.70 45.49 -0.91
CA ILE A 197 -28.56 46.44 0.23
C ILE A 197 -29.70 46.44 1.29
N ASP A 198 -29.51 46.68 2.59
CA ASP A 198 -28.36 46.99 3.46
C ASP A 198 -28.83 46.78 4.93
N GLU A 199 -27.86 46.90 5.85
CA GLU A 199 -28.01 47.53 7.18
C GLU A 199 -27.89 46.70 8.48
N LEU A 200 -27.03 47.31 9.32
CA LEU A 200 -26.50 47.02 10.64
C LEU A 200 -27.54 46.80 11.75
N THR A 201 -27.12 46.19 12.87
CA THR A 201 -26.86 46.92 14.14
C THR A 201 -26.75 45.99 15.36
N ARG A 202 -25.68 46.25 16.13
CA ARG A 202 -25.36 45.91 17.53
C ARG A 202 -24.78 44.53 17.86
#